data_AF-J7IZ53-F1
#
_entry.id   AF-J7IZ53-F1
#
_cell.length_a   1.000
_cell.length_b   1.000
_cell.length_c   1.000
_cell.angle_alpha   90.00
_cell.angle_beta   90.00
_cell.angle_gamma   90.00
#
_symmetry.space_group_name_H-M   'P 1'
#
loop_
_entity.id
_entity.type
_entity.pdbx_description
1 polymer ?
#
loop_
_entity_poly.entity_id
_entity_poly.type
_entity_poly.pdbx_seq_one_letter_code
_entity_poly.pdbx_strand_id
1 'polypeptide(L)'
;MKYYNDLESESHLQKKAADVLAGTKFDDLFPSEFMKQYTEFKSIEELLASGGFVINSEEDYDSIPDKEIDAHIAKTTQFKSWREMLTNAIQAAALIKISN
;
A
#
# COMPACT_ATOMS: atom_id res chain seq x y z
N MET A 1 25.94 7.74 -18.41
CA MET A 1 24.90 6.82 -18.91
C MET A 1 23.96 6.30 -17.81
N LYS A 2 24.47 5.85 -16.65
CA LYS A 2 23.64 5.25 -15.57
C LYS A 2 22.45 6.15 -15.13
N TYR A 3 22.71 7.44 -14.91
CA TYR A 3 21.71 8.44 -14.48
C TYR A 3 20.46 8.57 -15.36
N TYR A 4 20.54 8.40 -16.69
CA TYR A 4 19.37 8.55 -17.57
C TYR A 4 18.43 7.34 -17.50
N ASN A 5 18.98 6.14 -17.33
CA ASN A 5 18.17 4.91 -17.22
C ASN A 5 17.45 4.83 -15.87
N ASP A 6 18.06 5.31 -14.78
CA ASP A 6 17.41 5.39 -13.47
C ASP A 6 16.20 6.37 -13.52
N LEU A 7 16.37 7.54 -14.16
CA LEU A 7 15.30 8.54 -14.30
C LEU A 7 14.12 8.05 -15.17
N GLU A 8 14.39 7.31 -16.25
CA GLU A 8 13.32 6.70 -17.07
C GLU A 8 12.60 5.58 -16.30
N SER A 9 13.34 4.79 -15.51
CA SER A 9 12.75 3.75 -14.66
C SER A 9 11.81 4.34 -13.60
N GLU A 10 12.24 5.41 -12.91
CA GLU A 10 11.42 6.10 -11.90
C GLU A 10 10.16 6.74 -12.50
N SER A 11 10.26 7.37 -13.68
CA SER A 11 9.11 7.94 -14.41
C SER A 11 8.08 6.87 -14.81
N HIS A 12 8.57 5.71 -15.29
CA HIS A 12 7.71 4.59 -15.65
C HIS A 12 7.00 3.99 -14.44
N LEU A 13 7.65 3.94 -13.28
CA LEU A 13 7.04 3.49 -12.03
C LEU A 13 5.94 4.45 -11.55
N GLN A 14 6.19 5.77 -11.59
CA GLN A 14 5.20 6.77 -11.18
C GLN A 14 3.93 6.75 -12.05
N LYS A 15 4.10 6.68 -13.38
CA LYS A 15 2.96 6.62 -14.29
C LYS A 15 2.13 5.34 -14.09
N LYS A 16 2.80 4.20 -13.86
CA LYS A 16 2.13 2.93 -13.61
C LYS A 16 1.45 2.86 -12.25
N ALA A 17 2.05 3.45 -11.20
CA ALA A 17 1.40 3.60 -9.91
C ALA A 17 0.08 4.37 -10.04
N ALA A 18 0.06 5.43 -10.87
CA ALA A 18 -1.17 6.18 -11.17
C ALA A 18 -2.20 5.32 -11.94
N ASP A 19 -1.79 4.54 -12.94
CA ASP A 19 -2.67 3.60 -13.64
C ASP A 19 -3.21 2.49 -12.71
N VAL A 20 -2.39 2.00 -11.77
CA VAL A 20 -2.83 1.05 -10.74
C VAL A 20 -3.91 1.74 -9.90
N LEU A 21 -3.67 2.94 -9.39
CA LEU A 21 -4.64 3.66 -8.57
C LEU A 21 -5.95 4.01 -9.33
N ALA A 22 -5.88 4.30 -10.63
CA ALA A 22 -7.02 4.78 -11.42
C ALA A 22 -8.16 3.76 -11.64
N GLY A 23 -7.95 2.48 -11.33
CA GLY A 23 -8.98 1.44 -11.53
C GLY A 23 -8.91 0.25 -10.58
N THR A 24 -8.08 0.32 -9.54
CA THR A 24 -7.86 -0.76 -8.57
C THR A 24 -8.60 -0.40 -7.30
N LYS A 25 -9.40 -1.33 -6.76
CA LYS A 25 -10.06 -1.10 -5.47
C LYS A 25 -9.00 -1.00 -4.38
N PHE A 26 -9.36 -0.37 -3.27
CA PHE A 26 -8.45 -0.22 -2.14
C PHE A 26 -7.86 -1.57 -1.69
N ASP A 27 -8.67 -2.63 -1.62
CA ASP A 27 -8.21 -3.97 -1.25
C ASP A 27 -7.23 -4.58 -2.25
N ASP A 28 -7.38 -4.27 -3.54
CA ASP A 28 -6.51 -4.78 -4.60
C ASP A 28 -5.13 -4.10 -4.59
N LEU A 29 -4.94 -3.00 -3.85
CA LEU A 29 -3.62 -2.40 -3.60
C LEU A 29 -2.76 -3.28 -2.70
N PHE A 30 -3.37 -4.17 -1.94
CA PHE A 30 -2.73 -5.04 -0.97
C PHE A 30 -2.87 -6.51 -1.38
N PRO A 31 -2.15 -6.94 -2.44
CA PRO A 31 -2.23 -8.32 -2.90
C PRO A 31 -1.82 -9.30 -1.81
N SER A 32 -2.37 -10.51 -1.84
CA SER A 32 -2.13 -11.50 -0.76
C SER A 32 -0.65 -11.83 -0.55
N GLU A 33 0.18 -11.75 -1.60
CA GLU A 33 1.64 -11.89 -1.49
C GLU A 33 2.27 -10.76 -0.68
N PHE A 34 1.83 -9.51 -0.89
CA PHE A 34 2.27 -8.36 -0.10
C PHE A 34 1.86 -8.53 1.36
N MET A 35 0.60 -8.89 1.61
CA MET A 35 0.10 -9.08 2.97
C MET A 35 0.88 -10.16 3.72
N LYS A 36 1.14 -11.32 3.11
CA LYS A 36 1.93 -12.40 3.70
C LYS A 36 3.40 -12.06 3.92
N GLN A 37 3.96 -11.18 3.08
CA GLN A 37 5.37 -10.81 3.16
C GLN A 37 5.64 -9.83 4.31
N TYR A 38 4.74 -8.87 4.53
CA TYR A 38 4.97 -7.75 5.45
C TYR A 38 4.10 -7.78 6.71
N THR A 39 3.10 -8.66 6.77
CA THR A 39 2.14 -8.75 7.87
C THR A 39 1.79 -10.22 8.16
N GLU A 40 1.17 -10.50 9.29
CA GLU A 40 0.64 -11.83 9.63
C GLU A 40 -0.81 -12.06 9.14
N PHE A 41 -1.40 -11.05 8.50
CA PHE A 41 -2.81 -11.03 8.09
C PHE A 41 -2.98 -11.48 6.64
N LYS A 42 -4.18 -11.95 6.27
CA LYS A 42 -4.45 -12.42 4.89
C LYS A 42 -4.97 -11.30 3.98
N SER A 43 -5.59 -10.27 4.56
CA SER A 43 -6.12 -9.11 3.85
C SER A 43 -5.93 -7.81 4.64
N ILE A 44 -5.98 -6.68 3.94
CA ILE A 44 -5.89 -5.35 4.54
C ILE A 44 -7.06 -5.09 5.50
N GLU A 45 -8.24 -5.65 5.20
CA GLU A 45 -9.41 -5.58 6.08
C GLU A 45 -9.15 -6.24 7.44
N GLU A 46 -8.54 -7.45 7.46
CA GLU A 46 -8.20 -8.13 8.72
C GLU A 46 -7.16 -7.34 9.52
N LEU A 47 -6.17 -6.76 8.83
CA LEU A 47 -5.17 -5.90 9.46
C LEU A 47 -5.84 -4.70 10.14
N LEU A 48 -6.68 -3.96 9.41
CA LEU A 48 -7.36 -2.77 9.94
C LEU A 48 -8.34 -3.13 11.06
N ALA A 49 -9.14 -4.18 10.87
CA ALA A 49 -10.08 -4.65 11.87
C ALA A 49 -9.40 -5.07 13.18
N SER A 50 -8.18 -5.63 13.13
CA SER A 50 -7.41 -5.97 14.33
C SER A 50 -7.00 -4.75 15.17
N GLY A 51 -6.94 -3.57 14.55
CA GLY A 51 -6.70 -2.29 15.20
C GLY A 51 -7.99 -1.53 15.56
N GLY A 52 -9.16 -2.06 15.19
CA GLY A 52 -10.44 -1.38 15.33
C GLY A 52 -10.70 -0.32 14.24
N PHE A 53 -9.93 -0.35 13.15
CA PHE A 53 -10.11 0.55 12.01
C PHE A 53 -10.98 -0.11 10.94
N VAL A 54 -11.87 0.66 10.35
CA VAL A 54 -12.69 0.24 9.21
C VAL A 54 -12.69 1.38 8.21
N ILE A 55 -12.14 1.15 7.02
CA ILE A 55 -12.07 2.15 5.94
C ILE A 55 -12.87 1.61 4.76
N ASN A 56 -14.12 2.05 4.62
CA ASN A 56 -14.94 1.74 3.45
C ASN A 56 -15.05 2.92 2.48
N SER A 57 -14.76 4.13 2.97
CA SER A 57 -14.92 5.39 2.25
C SER A 57 -13.76 6.35 2.57
N GLU A 58 -13.58 7.38 1.74
CA GLU A 58 -12.63 8.47 2.04
C GLU A 58 -12.97 9.18 3.36
N GLU A 59 -14.25 9.28 3.73
CA GLU A 59 -14.69 9.89 5.00
C GLU A 59 -14.25 9.07 6.22
N ASP A 60 -14.29 7.73 6.11
CA ASP A 60 -13.76 6.84 7.15
C ASP A 60 -12.26 7.04 7.30
N TYR A 61 -11.56 7.18 6.16
CA TYR A 61 -10.13 7.43 6.13
C TYR A 61 -9.76 8.77 6.81
N ASP A 62 -10.45 9.86 6.47
CA ASP A 62 -10.20 11.20 7.05
C ASP A 62 -10.55 11.26 8.55
N SER A 63 -11.50 10.44 8.98
CA SER A 63 -11.90 10.34 10.40
C SER A 63 -10.87 9.59 11.26
N ILE A 64 -9.98 8.79 10.67
CA ILE A 64 -8.98 8.03 11.42
C ILE A 64 -7.78 8.93 11.73
N PRO A 65 -7.39 9.06 13.00
CA PRO A 65 -6.20 9.82 13.34
C PRO A 65 -4.94 9.12 12.82
N ASP A 66 -4.14 9.83 12.02
CA ASP A 66 -2.86 9.34 11.46
C ASP A 66 -1.99 8.64 12.51
N LYS A 67 -1.92 9.19 13.73
CA LYS A 67 -1.10 8.63 14.82
C LYS A 67 -1.58 7.27 15.30
N GLU A 68 -2.90 7.03 15.31
CA GLU A 68 -3.46 5.77 15.80
C GLU A 68 -3.25 4.66 14.77
N ILE A 69 -3.53 4.95 13.50
CA ILE A 69 -3.26 3.99 12.42
C ILE A 69 -1.76 3.76 12.25
N ASP A 70 -0.92 4.78 12.31
CA ASP A 70 0.54 4.62 12.26
C ASP A 70 1.06 3.73 13.40
N ALA A 71 0.59 3.93 14.63
CA ALA A 71 0.98 3.11 15.77
C ALA A 71 0.55 1.65 15.60
N HIS A 72 -0.64 1.41 15.05
CA HIS A 72 -1.12 0.07 14.74
C HIS A 72 -0.27 -0.61 13.67
N ILE A 73 0.03 0.09 12.57
CA ILE A 73 0.83 -0.42 11.46
C ILE A 73 2.26 -0.72 11.89
N ALA A 74 2.86 0.16 12.70
CA ALA A 74 4.19 -0.05 13.29
C ALA A 74 4.26 -1.27 14.21
N LYS A 75 3.13 -1.69 14.77
CA LYS A 75 3.05 -2.84 15.67
C LYS A 75 2.74 -4.14 14.95
N THR A 76 1.94 -4.08 13.88
CA THR A 76 1.39 -5.25 13.19
C THR A 76 2.06 -5.57 11.86
N THR A 77 2.92 -4.69 11.38
CA THR A 77 3.63 -4.82 10.10
C THR A 77 5.11 -4.44 10.24
N GLN A 78 5.87 -4.61 9.16
CA GLN A 78 7.26 -4.15 9.10
C GLN A 78 7.42 -2.63 8.82
N PHE A 79 6.32 -1.91 8.58
CA PHE A 79 6.33 -0.50 8.21
C PHE A 79 6.16 0.41 9.42
N LYS A 80 6.77 1.60 9.39
CA LYS A 80 6.70 2.55 10.53
C LYS A 80 5.46 3.43 10.55
N SER A 81 4.74 3.51 9.43
CA SER A 81 3.56 4.35 9.28
C SER A 81 2.64 3.77 8.21
N TRP A 82 1.37 4.12 8.29
CA TRP A 82 0.36 3.79 7.30
C TRP A 82 0.76 4.26 5.90
N ARG A 83 1.26 5.49 5.80
CA ARG A 83 1.71 6.07 4.53
C ARG A 83 2.88 5.32 3.90
N GLU A 84 3.82 4.85 4.74
CA GLU A 84 4.94 4.02 4.28
C GLU A 84 4.45 2.67 3.74
N MET A 85 3.51 2.04 4.44
CA MET A 85 2.89 0.79 3.99
C MET A 85 2.16 0.98 2.65
N LEU A 86 1.30 2.00 2.53
CA LEU A 86 0.58 2.32 1.28
C LEU A 86 1.54 2.53 0.11
N THR A 87 2.60 3.29 0.33
CA THR A 87 3.60 3.59 -0.72
C THR A 87 4.30 2.33 -1.20
N ASN A 88 4.59 1.39 -0.30
CA ASN A 88 5.19 0.10 -0.67
C ASN A 88 4.17 -0.84 -1.34
N ALA A 89 2.92 -0.85 -0.88
CA ALA A 89 1.85 -1.65 -1.45
C ALA A 89 1.59 -1.25 -2.92
N ILE A 90 1.48 0.06 -3.20
CA ILE A 90 1.30 0.58 -4.56
C ILE A 90 2.49 0.19 -5.46
N GLN A 91 3.73 0.29 -4.96
CA GLN A 91 4.90 -0.13 -5.72
C GLN A 91 4.90 -1.63 -6.00
N ALA A 92 4.57 -2.45 -5.00
CA ALA A 92 4.49 -3.90 -5.17
C ALA A 92 3.40 -4.30 -6.17
N ALA A 93 2.21 -3.70 -6.08
CA ALA A 93 1.10 -3.92 -7.01
C ALA A 93 1.47 -3.49 -8.44
N ALA A 94 2.18 -2.37 -8.60
CA ALA A 94 2.69 -1.93 -9.89
C ALA A 94 3.70 -2.93 -10.49
N LEU A 95 4.57 -3.53 -9.68
CA LEU A 95 5.52 -4.55 -10.15
C LEU A 95 4.84 -5.84 -10.59
N ILE A 96 3.84 -6.33 -9.85
CA ILE A 96 3.10 -7.55 -10.20
C ILE A 96 2.41 -7.41 -11.56
N LYS A 97 1.80 -6.25 -11.84
CA LYS A 97 1.17 -5.97 -13.14
C LYS A 97 2.16 -5.83 -14.32
N ILE A 98 3.47 -5.75 -14.06
CA ILE A 98 4.50 -5.69 -15.12
C ILE A 98 4.97 -7.10 -15.50
N SER A 99 4.88 -8.06 -14.59
CA SER A 99 5.34 -9.43 -14.79
C SER A 99 4.27 -10.36 -15.39
N ASN A 100 3.02 -9.90 -15.52
CA ASN A 100 1.91 -10.59 -16.20
C ASN A 100 1.58 -9.89 -17.53
#